data_AF-A0A2N2NHZ1-F1
#
_entry.id   AF-A0A2N2NHZ1-F1
#
_cell.length_a   1.000
_cell.length_b   1.000
_cell.length_c   1.000
_cell.angle_alpha   90.00
_cell.angle_beta   90.00
_cell.angle_gamma   90.00
#
_symmetry.space_group_name_H-M   'P 1'
#
loop_
_entity.id
_entity.type
_entity.pdbx_description
1 polymer ?
#
loop_
_entity_poly.entity_id
_entity_poly.type
_entity_poly.pdbx_seq_one_letter_code
_entity_poly.pdbx_strand_id
1 'polypeptide(L)'
;MKKIFIVLFILVGAALLASCVELPDEPQEYLPWCKEQYQQLLAEYPDYPPAFIGACVSTMQTGKPTAYVSLCGYEPFRESLEDPSITTKKECIQYILNYGE
;
A
#
# COMPACT_ATOMS: atom_id res chain seq x y z
N MET A 1 40.51 -12.49 26.99
CA MET A 1 40.06 -12.59 25.58
C MET A 1 38.59 -13.01 25.45
N LYS A 2 38.10 -14.08 26.10
CA LYS A 2 36.70 -14.54 26.01
C LYS A 2 35.63 -13.47 26.34
N LYS A 3 35.91 -12.58 27.31
CA LYS A 3 35.02 -11.47 27.70
C LYS A 3 34.92 -10.36 26.64
N ILE A 4 35.95 -10.16 25.83
CA ILE A 4 35.97 -9.17 24.74
C ILE A 4 35.03 -9.62 23.62
N PHE A 5 35.04 -10.92 23.29
CA PHE A 5 34.13 -11.47 22.28
C PHE A 5 32.66 -11.34 22.68
N ILE A 6 32.33 -11.46 23.96
CA ILE A 6 30.94 -11.31 24.45
C ILE A 6 30.47 -9.86 24.30
N VAL A 7 31.31 -8.89 24.67
CA VAL A 7 30.98 -7.46 24.51
C VAL A 7 30.81 -7.11 23.03
N LEU A 8 31.66 -7.66 22.17
CA LEU A 8 31.56 -7.46 20.72
C LEU A 8 30.26 -8.05 20.15
N PHE A 9 29.86 -9.24 20.61
CA PHE A 9 28.63 -9.89 20.17
C PHE A 9 27.37 -9.13 20.60
N ILE A 10 27.38 -8.54 21.80
CA ILE A 10 26.28 -7.71 22.30
C ILE A 10 26.18 -6.41 21.50
N LEU A 11 27.31 -5.77 21.19
CA LEU A 11 27.34 -4.56 20.37
C LEU A 11 26.84 -4.80 18.95
N VAL A 12 27.25 -5.91 18.33
CA VAL A 12 26.78 -6.30 17.00
C VAL A 12 25.29 -6.68 17.02
N GLY A 13 24.83 -7.39 18.05
CA GLY A 13 23.41 -7.71 18.23
C GLY A 13 22.55 -6.46 18.40
N ALA A 14 23.00 -5.47 19.19
CA ALA A 14 22.31 -4.20 19.36
C ALA A 14 22.27 -3.37 18.07
N ALA A 15 23.36 -3.37 17.28
CA ALA A 15 23.39 -2.70 15.98
C ALA A 15 22.46 -3.36 14.95
N LEU A 16 22.31 -4.68 14.99
CA LEU A 16 21.39 -5.42 14.11
C LEU A 16 19.91 -5.14 14.45
N LEU A 17 19.57 -4.92 15.72
CA LEU A 17 18.22 -4.53 16.13
C LEU A 17 17.86 -3.09 15.71
N ALA A 18 18.84 -2.18 15.62
CA ALA A 18 18.63 -0.84 15.07
C ALA A 18 18.42 -0.85 13.54
N SER A 19 18.85 -1.91 12.85
CA SER A 19 18.59 -2.11 11.41
C SER A 19 17.23 -2.73 11.10
N CYS A 20 16.36 -2.90 12.11
CA CYS A 20 14.95 -3.20 11.91
C CYS A 20 14.25 -1.96 11.29
N VAL A 21 14.47 -1.77 9.99
CA VAL A 21 13.65 -1.01 9.05
C VAL A 21 13.11 0.30 9.64
N GLU A 22 13.99 1.30 9.74
CA GLU A 22 13.52 2.68 9.67
C GLU A 22 12.99 2.86 8.24
N LEU A 23 11.67 2.79 8.09
CA LEU A 23 11.01 3.26 6.87
C LEU A 23 11.45 4.72 6.68
N PRO A 24 11.83 5.12 5.45
CA PRO A 24 12.27 6.49 5.20
C PRO A 24 11.18 7.47 5.66
N ASP A 25 11.59 8.54 6.34
CA ASP A 25 10.72 9.69 6.64
C ASP A 25 9.98 10.07 5.35
N GLU A 26 8.66 9.99 5.42
CA GLU A 26 7.75 9.84 4.28
C GLU A 26 8.09 10.74 3.08
N PRO A 27 8.08 10.21 1.83
CA PRO A 27 8.17 11.07 0.67
C PRO A 27 7.03 12.09 0.72
N GLN A 28 7.37 13.35 0.45
CA GLN A 28 6.56 14.55 0.65
C GLN A 28 5.30 14.65 -0.24
N GLU A 29 4.71 13.55 -0.72
CA GLU A 29 3.75 13.54 -1.84
C GLU A 29 2.51 12.66 -1.65
N TYR A 30 2.14 12.30 -0.43
CA TYR A 30 0.84 11.67 -0.20
C TYR A 30 -0.15 12.72 0.26
N LEU A 31 -1.18 12.98 -0.57
CA LEU A 31 -2.34 13.75 -0.13
C LEU A 31 -2.86 13.10 1.17
N PRO A 32 -2.97 13.84 2.30
CA PRO A 32 -3.31 13.25 3.60
C PRO A 32 -4.56 12.37 3.55
N TRP A 33 -5.56 12.81 2.78
CA TRP A 33 -6.78 12.05 2.54
C TRP A 33 -6.52 10.65 1.94
N CYS A 34 -5.66 10.53 0.92
CA CYS A 34 -5.35 9.24 0.30
C CYS A 34 -4.65 8.29 1.28
N LYS A 35 -3.81 8.83 2.16
CA LYS A 35 -3.13 8.06 3.21
C LYS A 35 -4.12 7.56 4.26
N GLU A 36 -5.02 8.42 4.73
CA GLU A 36 -6.06 8.05 5.69
C GLU A 36 -6.99 6.97 5.13
N GLN A 37 -7.43 7.11 3.87
CA GLN A 37 -8.23 6.09 3.19
C GLN A 37 -7.49 4.76 3.09
N TYR A 38 -6.21 4.78 2.73
CA TYR A 38 -5.40 3.57 2.68
C TYR A 38 -5.27 2.89 4.06
N GLN A 39 -5.08 3.67 5.12
CA GLN A 39 -5.00 3.14 6.48
C GLN A 39 -6.32 2.50 6.94
N GLN A 40 -7.46 3.06 6.53
CA GLN A 40 -8.77 2.44 6.78
C GLN A 40 -8.90 1.11 6.03
N LEU A 41 -8.53 1.09 4.75
CA LEU A 41 -8.56 -0.13 3.93
C LEU A 41 -7.63 -1.21 4.49
N LEU A 42 -6.47 -0.85 5.05
CA LEU A 42 -5.57 -1.80 5.70
C LEU A 42 -6.14 -2.41 6.99
N ALA A 43 -7.08 -1.74 7.66
CA ALA A 43 -7.75 -2.30 8.83
C ALA A 43 -8.71 -3.45 8.46
N GLU A 44 -9.31 -3.37 7.27
CA GLU A 44 -10.24 -4.38 6.75
C GLU A 44 -9.51 -5.44 5.89
N TYR A 45 -8.51 -5.01 5.12
CA TYR A 45 -7.72 -5.80 4.20
C TYR A 45 -6.21 -5.60 4.47
N PRO A 46 -5.59 -6.39 5.37
CA PRO A 46 -4.18 -6.20 5.73
C PRO A 46 -3.19 -6.28 4.55
N ASP A 47 -3.56 -6.98 3.48
CA ASP A 47 -2.75 -7.18 2.27
C ASP A 47 -3.14 -6.21 1.13
N TYR A 48 -3.82 -5.11 1.44
CA TYR A 48 -4.24 -4.13 0.44
C TYR A 48 -3.04 -3.52 -0.30
N PRO A 49 -3.10 -3.34 -1.64
CA PRO A 49 -1.93 -2.93 -2.40
C PRO A 49 -1.50 -1.48 -2.08
N PRO A 50 -0.21 -1.23 -1.78
CA PRO A 50 0.30 0.12 -1.52
C PRO A 50 0.22 1.03 -2.75
N ALA A 51 0.11 0.43 -3.94
CA ALA A 51 -0.17 1.15 -5.19
C ALA A 51 -1.48 1.96 -5.14
N PHE A 52 -2.39 1.67 -4.22
CA PHE A 52 -3.61 2.44 -4.00
C PHE A 52 -3.35 3.92 -3.77
N ILE A 53 -2.34 4.27 -2.98
CA ILE A 53 -2.04 5.67 -2.67
C ILE A 53 -1.72 6.44 -3.96
N GLY A 54 -0.92 5.85 -4.86
CA GLY A 54 -0.58 6.46 -6.15
C GLY A 54 -1.79 6.60 -7.07
N ALA A 55 -2.65 5.59 -7.13
CA ALA A 55 -3.90 5.66 -7.89
C ALA A 55 -4.84 6.75 -7.35
N CYS A 56 -4.98 6.84 -6.02
CA CYS A 56 -5.77 7.86 -5.35
C CYS A 56 -5.28 9.28 -5.65
N VAL A 57 -3.97 9.52 -5.51
CA VAL A 57 -3.38 10.83 -5.83
C VAL A 57 -3.60 11.18 -7.30
N SER A 58 -3.41 10.22 -8.21
CA SER A 58 -3.65 10.44 -9.64
C SER A 58 -5.12 10.76 -9.95
N THR A 59 -6.08 10.06 -9.34
CA THR A 59 -7.50 10.36 -9.49
C THR A 59 -7.83 11.74 -8.94
N MET A 60 -7.31 12.12 -7.78
CA MET A 60 -7.53 13.44 -7.18
C MET A 60 -6.98 14.58 -8.06
N GLN A 61 -5.84 14.36 -8.73
CA GLN A 61 -5.22 15.36 -9.60
C GLN A 61 -5.87 15.45 -10.99
N THR A 62 -6.34 14.32 -11.53
CA THR A 62 -6.83 14.25 -12.92
C THR A 62 -8.34 14.17 -13.04
N GLY A 63 -9.04 13.87 -11.95
CA GLY A 63 -10.47 13.56 -11.92
C GLY A 63 -10.82 12.20 -12.55
N LYS A 64 -9.83 11.38 -12.94
CA LYS A 64 -10.07 10.14 -13.69
C LYS A 64 -10.00 8.91 -12.77
N PRO A 65 -11.08 8.13 -12.63
CA PRO A 65 -11.05 6.89 -11.85
C PRO A 65 -10.23 5.79 -12.52
N THR A 66 -9.88 5.94 -13.80
CA THR A 66 -9.08 4.98 -14.55
C THR A 66 -7.68 4.76 -13.98
N ALA A 67 -7.18 5.62 -13.08
CA ALA A 67 -5.94 5.39 -12.34
C ALA A 67 -5.99 4.11 -11.47
N TYR A 68 -7.18 3.73 -11.01
CA TYR A 68 -7.40 2.52 -10.20
C TYR A 68 -7.37 1.21 -11.02
N VAL A 69 -7.35 1.26 -12.36
CA VAL A 69 -7.25 0.07 -13.24
C VAL A 69 -6.03 -0.80 -12.91
N SER A 70 -4.93 -0.17 -12.49
CA SER A 70 -3.71 -0.85 -12.07
C SER A 70 -3.93 -1.77 -10.85
N LEU A 71 -4.94 -1.49 -10.03
CA LEU A 71 -5.27 -2.23 -8.83
C LEU A 71 -6.15 -3.46 -9.08
N CYS A 72 -6.78 -3.57 -10.25
CA CYS A 72 -7.63 -4.72 -10.58
C CYS A 72 -6.91 -6.08 -10.58
N GLY A 73 -5.58 -6.09 -10.53
CA GLY A 73 -4.79 -7.31 -10.33
C GLY A 73 -4.85 -7.86 -8.90
N TYR A 74 -5.12 -7.02 -7.92
CA TYR A 74 -5.12 -7.38 -6.50
C TYR A 74 -6.52 -7.78 -6.05
N GLU A 75 -6.63 -8.95 -5.43
CA GLU A 75 -7.89 -9.48 -4.92
C GLU A 75 -8.53 -8.59 -3.85
N PRO A 76 -7.79 -8.08 -2.84
CA PRO A 76 -8.37 -7.19 -1.84
C PRO A 76 -9.00 -5.92 -2.43
N PHE A 77 -8.40 -5.38 -3.49
CA PHE A 77 -8.98 -4.23 -4.20
C PHE A 77 -10.30 -4.61 -4.88
N ARG A 78 -10.36 -5.76 -5.58
CA ARG A 78 -11.61 -6.21 -6.21
C ARG A 78 -12.72 -6.45 -5.20
N GLU A 79 -12.39 -7.05 -4.05
CA GLU A 79 -13.34 -7.30 -2.97
C GLU A 79 -13.83 -6.01 -2.30
N SER A 80 -13.01 -4.96 -2.28
CA SER A 80 -13.39 -3.65 -1.74
C SER A 80 -14.35 -2.86 -2.65
N LEU A 81 -14.48 -3.26 -3.92
CA LEU A 81 -15.52 -2.72 -4.79
C LEU A 81 -16.84 -3.33 -4.31
N GLU A 82 -17.78 -2.50 -3.84
CA GLU A 82 -19.10 -2.91 -3.31
C GLU A 82 -20.03 -3.59 -4.35
N ASP A 83 -19.47 -4.24 -5.37
CA ASP A 83 -20.15 -4.97 -6.42
C ASP A 83 -19.70 -6.44 -6.42
N PRO A 84 -20.54 -7.37 -5.93
CA PRO A 84 -20.20 -8.79 -5.85
C PRO A 84 -20.11 -9.48 -7.23
N SER A 85 -20.49 -8.80 -8.33
CA SER A 85 -20.37 -9.33 -9.68
C SER A 85 -18.95 -9.21 -10.25
N ILE A 86 -18.06 -8.45 -9.59
CA ILE A 86 -16.69 -8.25 -10.03
C ILE A 86 -15.79 -9.38 -9.49
N THR A 87 -15.72 -10.48 -10.23
CA THR A 87 -14.91 -11.64 -9.82
C THR A 87 -13.56 -11.71 -10.53
N THR A 88 -13.47 -11.10 -11.72
CA THR A 88 -12.28 -11.15 -12.56
C THR A 88 -11.61 -9.79 -12.70
N LYS A 89 -10.31 -9.82 -13.00
CA LYS A 89 -9.56 -8.62 -13.39
C LYS A 89 -10.23 -7.89 -14.56
N LYS A 90 -10.77 -8.62 -15.54
CA LYS A 90 -11.40 -8.02 -16.73
C LYS A 90 -12.66 -7.25 -16.35
N GLU A 91 -13.53 -7.83 -15.52
CA GLU A 91 -14.75 -7.19 -15.01
C GLU A 91 -14.41 -5.93 -14.21
N CYS A 92 -13.41 -6.00 -13.33
CA CYS A 92 -12.95 -4.85 -12.56
C CYS A 92 -12.49 -3.69 -13.47
N ILE A 93 -11.73 -3.99 -14.52
CA ILE A 93 -11.27 -2.97 -15.47
C ILE A 93 -12.47 -2.34 -16.17
N GLN A 94 -13.43 -3.14 -16.65
CA GLN A 94 -14.62 -2.63 -17.31
C GLN A 94 -15.48 -1.78 -16.37
N TYR A 95 -15.66 -2.22 -15.13
CA TYR A 95 -16.37 -1.47 -14.09
C TYR A 95 -15.76 -0.07 -13.90
N ILE A 96 -14.45 0.02 -13.70
CA ILE A 96 -13.76 1.31 -13.50
C ILE A 96 -13.83 2.19 -14.75
N LEU A 97 -13.70 1.61 -15.94
CA LEU A 97 -13.80 2.36 -17.19
C LEU A 97 -15.20 2.96 -17.38
N ASN A 98 -16.25 2.19 -17.07
CA ASN A 98 -17.64 2.66 -17.17
C ASN A 98 -17.99 3.77 -16.16
N TYR A 99 -17.32 3.79 -15.00
CA TYR A 99 -17.46 4.88 -14.02
C TYR A 99 -16.70 6.15 -14.41
N GLY A 100 -15.75 6.06 -15.36
CA GLY A 100 -14.91 7.16 -15.79
C GLY A 100 -15.39 7.91 -17.04
N GLU A 101 -16.52 7.50 -17.61
CA GLU A 101 -17.25 8.18 -18.70
C GLU A 101 -18.36 9.07 -18.14
#